data_AF-A0A3D5YZD5-F1
#
_entry.id   AF-A0A3D5YZD5-F1
#
_cell.length_a   1.000
_cell.length_b   1.000
_cell.length_c   1.000
_cell.angle_alpha   90.00
_cell.angle_beta   90.00
_cell.angle_gamma   90.00
#
_symmetry.space_group_name_H-M   'P 1'
#
loop_
_entity.id
_entity.type
_entity.pdbx_description
1 polymer ?
#
loop_
_entity_poly.entity_id
_entity_poly.type
_entity_poly.pdbx_seq_one_letter_code
_entity_poly.pdbx_strand_id
1 'polypeptide(L)'
;MSRTALEDTRHELIKAHILDPENSPLPGDLQELLDRIISVSKVLDKNPILRQAVAIHQVKYPEISKSTAYCDVRMAVRLFNTLHTFDYDFYQTWLINDIVTNIQKCRATGSDKDRRIIAMEHANLLKAIGEKPENLPDLLRNEKHQFYVLIQNNNQQIKVELNNLKDLPTAALQELNRLIYGGNEITETHAEQIMNT
;
A
#
# COMPACT_ATOMS: atom_id res chain seq x y z
N MET A 1 46.62 7.87 -11.49
CA MET A 1 45.58 7.79 -10.45
C MET A 1 44.26 7.55 -11.15
N SER A 2 43.63 6.39 -10.96
CA SER A 2 42.34 6.09 -11.59
C SER A 2 41.25 6.95 -10.95
N ARG A 3 40.36 7.52 -11.75
CA ARG A 3 39.12 8.15 -11.26
C ARG A 3 38.24 7.05 -10.67
N THR A 4 38.30 6.83 -9.37
CA THR A 4 37.30 6.03 -8.67
C THR A 4 35.96 6.74 -8.76
N ALA A 5 34.91 6.04 -9.15
CA ALA A 5 33.58 6.62 -9.19
C ALA A 5 33.13 6.96 -7.75
N LEU A 6 32.40 8.06 -7.60
CA LEU A 6 31.87 8.48 -6.29
C LEU A 6 31.00 7.38 -5.65
N GLU A 7 30.28 6.60 -6.47
CA GLU A 7 29.48 5.46 -6.01
C GLU A 7 30.32 4.34 -5.41
N ASP A 8 31.48 4.04 -6.00
CA ASP A 8 32.39 3.00 -5.47
C ASP A 8 33.02 3.45 -4.14
N THR A 9 33.29 4.75 -3.99
CA THR A 9 33.81 5.31 -2.73
C THR A 9 32.76 5.19 -1.62
N ARG A 10 31.50 5.50 -1.91
CA ARG A 10 30.39 5.36 -0.94
C ARG A 10 30.17 3.90 -0.56
N HIS A 11 30.22 3.00 -1.54
CA HIS A 11 30.10 1.56 -1.32
C HIS A 11 31.15 1.04 -0.34
N GLU A 12 32.43 1.37 -0.55
CA GLU A 12 33.51 0.89 0.32
C GLU A 12 33.41 1.46 1.75
N LEU A 13 33.03 2.73 1.90
CA LEU A 13 32.84 3.34 3.23
C LEU A 13 31.68 2.67 4.00
N ILE A 14 30.56 2.45 3.33
CA ILE A 14 29.40 1.78 3.93
C ILE A 14 29.75 0.33 4.28
N LYS A 15 30.44 -0.38 3.38
CA LYS A 15 30.90 -1.75 3.63
C LYS A 15 31.87 -1.83 4.81
N ALA A 16 32.83 -0.91 4.90
CA ALA A 16 33.77 -0.85 6.02
C ALA A 16 33.03 -0.65 7.35
N HIS A 17 32.03 0.24 7.39
CA HIS A 17 31.20 0.45 8.58
C HIS A 17 30.35 -0.77 8.96
N ILE A 18 29.79 -1.49 7.98
CA ILE A 18 29.03 -2.73 8.26
C ILE A 18 29.94 -3.81 8.87
N LEU A 19 31.20 -3.88 8.45
CA LEU A 19 32.17 -4.87 8.93
C LEU A 19 32.78 -4.50 10.30
N ASP A 20 33.07 -3.22 10.52
CA ASP A 20 33.67 -2.72 11.76
C ASP A 20 33.08 -1.34 12.13
N PRO A 21 31.94 -1.33 12.85
CA PRO A 21 31.25 -0.09 13.21
C PRO A 21 32.06 0.83 14.13
N GLU A 22 32.92 0.27 14.99
CA GLU A 22 33.67 1.01 16.02
C GLU A 22 34.85 1.78 15.42
N ASN A 23 35.56 1.18 14.45
CA ASN A 23 36.74 1.80 13.85
C ASN A 23 36.46 2.55 12.54
N SER A 24 35.24 2.46 12.01
CA SER A 24 34.86 3.12 10.74
C SER A 24 33.52 3.86 10.88
N PRO A 25 33.47 5.01 11.58
CA PRO A 25 32.23 5.78 11.72
C PRO A 25 31.76 6.37 10.38
N LEU A 26 30.46 6.28 10.10
CA LEU A 26 29.86 6.85 8.89
C LEU A 26 29.55 8.36 9.07
N PRO A 27 29.81 9.19 8.06
CA PRO A 27 29.23 10.53 7.95
C PRO A 27 27.70 10.47 7.95
N GLY A 28 27.04 11.50 8.52
CA GLY A 28 25.57 11.55 8.64
C GLY A 28 24.82 11.33 7.33
N ASP A 29 25.31 11.92 6.23
CA ASP A 29 24.74 11.75 4.89
C ASP A 29 24.77 10.28 4.41
N LEU A 30 25.78 9.51 4.83
CA LEU A 30 25.90 8.09 4.50
C LEU A 30 25.12 7.19 5.46
N GLN A 31 24.75 7.68 6.64
CA GLN A 31 23.90 6.97 7.59
C GLN A 31 22.47 6.85 7.04
N GLU A 32 21.89 7.95 6.56
CA GLU A 32 20.56 7.95 5.92
C GLU A 32 20.53 7.04 4.68
N LEU A 33 21.63 7.05 3.92
CA LEU A 33 21.81 6.19 2.78
C LEU A 33 21.85 4.71 3.21
N LEU A 34 22.62 4.36 4.23
CA LEU A 34 22.67 3.00 4.78
C LEU A 34 21.29 2.52 5.26
N ASP A 35 20.53 3.35 5.95
CA ASP A 35 19.19 3.00 6.43
C ASP A 35 18.23 2.68 5.27
N ARG A 36 18.31 3.47 4.19
CA ARG A 36 17.57 3.21 2.94
C ARG A 36 17.98 1.90 2.27
N ILE A 37 19.28 1.61 2.21
CA ILE A 37 19.81 0.35 1.65
C ILE A 37 19.33 -0.85 2.47
N ILE A 38 19.41 -0.80 3.81
CA ILE A 38 18.94 -1.88 4.69
C ILE A 38 17.43 -2.07 4.57
N SER A 39 16.69 -0.96 4.40
CA SER A 39 15.25 -1.04 4.16
C SER A 39 14.95 -1.78 2.86
N VAL A 40 15.63 -1.43 1.77
CA VAL A 40 15.33 -2.02 0.46
C VAL A 40 15.87 -3.44 0.31
N SER A 41 16.96 -3.81 0.99
CA SER A 41 17.43 -5.20 1.03
C SER A 41 16.38 -6.13 1.64
N LYS A 42 15.72 -5.71 2.73
CA LYS A 42 14.60 -6.46 3.33
C LYS A 42 13.38 -6.57 2.40
N VAL A 43 13.17 -5.58 1.53
CA VAL A 43 12.11 -5.63 0.50
C VAL A 43 12.49 -6.63 -0.59
N LEU A 44 13.75 -6.63 -1.03
CA LEU A 44 14.28 -7.57 -2.03
C LEU A 44 14.20 -9.02 -1.54
N ASP A 45 14.49 -9.28 -0.26
CA ASP A 45 14.36 -10.61 0.34
C ASP A 45 12.93 -11.17 0.25
N LYS A 46 11.91 -10.29 0.33
CA LYS A 46 10.49 -10.67 0.24
C LYS A 46 9.97 -10.65 -1.19
N ASN A 47 10.49 -9.75 -2.01
CA ASN A 47 10.06 -9.52 -3.38
C ASN A 47 11.29 -9.34 -4.28
N PRO A 48 11.69 -10.40 -5.00
CA PRO A 48 12.93 -10.39 -5.77
C PRO A 48 12.85 -9.57 -7.07
N ILE A 49 11.66 -9.05 -7.42
CA ILE A 49 11.43 -8.27 -8.64
C ILE A 49 11.89 -6.84 -8.40
N LEU A 50 12.94 -6.39 -9.11
CA LEU A 50 13.58 -5.09 -8.87
C LEU A 50 12.58 -3.95 -9.11
N ARG A 51 11.77 -4.04 -10.17
CA ARG A 51 10.77 -3.01 -10.48
C ARG A 51 9.75 -2.82 -9.35
N GLN A 52 9.34 -3.90 -8.70
CA GLN A 52 8.39 -3.84 -7.59
C GLN A 52 9.08 -3.37 -6.30
N ALA A 53 10.30 -3.83 -6.04
CA ALA A 53 11.09 -3.36 -4.91
C ALA A 53 11.35 -1.84 -4.98
N VAL A 54 11.67 -1.30 -6.17
CA VAL A 54 11.81 0.15 -6.41
C VAL A 54 10.51 0.87 -6.11
N ALA A 55 9.36 0.36 -6.56
CA ALA A 55 8.07 1.00 -6.33
C ALA A 55 7.73 1.05 -4.82
N ILE A 56 7.96 -0.05 -4.10
CA ILE A 56 7.76 -0.11 -2.64
C ILE A 56 8.72 0.85 -1.93
N HIS A 57 9.98 0.91 -2.37
CA HIS A 57 10.99 1.82 -1.81
C HIS A 57 10.61 3.29 -1.99
N GLN A 58 10.08 3.67 -3.16
CA GLN A 58 9.59 5.04 -3.40
C GLN A 58 8.37 5.41 -2.55
N VAL A 59 7.49 4.46 -2.22
CA VAL A 59 6.37 4.73 -1.32
C VAL A 59 6.87 4.98 0.11
N LYS A 60 7.93 4.28 0.53
CA LYS A 60 8.51 4.44 1.86
C LYS A 60 9.36 5.72 1.99
N TYR A 61 10.01 6.12 0.92
CA TYR A 61 10.87 7.30 0.84
C TYR A 61 10.37 8.22 -0.31
N PRO A 62 9.32 9.02 -0.09
CA PRO A 62 8.74 9.86 -1.14
C PRO A 62 9.65 11.01 -1.61
N GLU A 63 10.66 11.36 -0.81
CA GLU A 63 11.64 12.42 -1.10
C GLU A 63 12.69 12.04 -2.16
N ILE A 64 12.83 10.75 -2.46
CA ILE A 64 13.87 10.27 -3.39
C ILE A 64 13.37 10.18 -4.83
N SER A 65 14.24 10.60 -5.76
CA SER A 65 13.95 10.45 -7.19
C SER A 65 13.91 8.96 -7.59
N LYS A 66 13.21 8.67 -8.69
CA LYS A 66 13.20 7.30 -9.27
C LYS A 66 14.60 6.81 -9.60
N SER A 67 15.47 7.68 -10.13
CA SER A 67 16.86 7.32 -10.43
C SER A 67 17.63 6.97 -9.16
N THR A 68 17.42 7.72 -8.07
CA THR A 68 18.06 7.47 -6.78
C THR A 68 17.59 6.15 -6.19
N ALA A 69 16.29 5.84 -6.28
CA ALA A 69 15.75 4.56 -5.82
C ALA A 69 16.39 3.36 -6.55
N TYR A 70 16.64 3.46 -7.86
CA TYR A 70 17.38 2.44 -8.59
C TYR A 70 18.86 2.34 -8.15
N CYS A 71 19.52 3.45 -7.85
CA CYS A 71 20.88 3.43 -7.31
C CYS A 71 20.94 2.72 -5.95
N ASP A 72 20.01 3.01 -5.04
CA ASP A 72 19.95 2.36 -3.73
C ASP A 72 19.75 0.84 -3.85
N VAL A 73 18.81 0.42 -4.71
CA VAL A 73 18.51 -1.00 -4.96
C VAL A 73 19.75 -1.71 -5.50
N ARG A 74 20.44 -1.10 -6.48
CA ARG A 74 21.70 -1.66 -7.01
C ARG A 74 22.77 -1.75 -5.94
N MET A 75 22.87 -0.73 -5.08
CA MET A 75 23.85 -0.73 -4.00
C MET A 75 23.54 -1.76 -2.93
N ALA A 76 22.26 -1.98 -2.62
CA ALA A 76 21.81 -3.05 -1.73
C ALA A 76 22.15 -4.44 -2.26
N VAL A 77 21.90 -4.69 -3.56
CA VAL A 77 22.29 -5.94 -4.23
C VAL A 77 23.81 -6.14 -4.16
N ARG A 78 24.60 -5.10 -4.44
CA ARG A 78 26.08 -5.14 -4.36
C ARG A 78 26.60 -5.41 -2.94
N LEU A 79 25.99 -4.78 -1.93
CA LEU A 79 26.45 -4.85 -0.54
C LEU A 79 26.09 -6.17 0.12
N PHE A 80 24.84 -6.60 -0.03
CA PHE A 80 24.36 -7.70 0.80
C PHE A 80 24.67 -9.06 0.20
N ASN A 81 24.90 -9.22 -1.12
CA ASN A 81 25.25 -10.48 -1.81
C ASN A 81 24.36 -11.70 -1.49
N THR A 82 23.43 -11.59 -0.55
CA THR A 82 22.46 -12.57 -0.14
C THR A 82 21.35 -12.52 -1.18
N LEU A 83 21.39 -13.50 -2.08
CA LEU A 83 20.27 -14.06 -2.83
C LEU A 83 19.90 -13.56 -4.24
N HIS A 84 20.65 -12.70 -4.94
CA HIS A 84 20.33 -12.40 -6.35
C HIS A 84 21.51 -12.42 -7.33
N THR A 85 22.04 -13.61 -7.61
CA THR A 85 22.70 -13.86 -8.92
C THR A 85 21.67 -14.15 -10.02
N PHE A 86 20.48 -14.61 -9.65
CA PHE A 86 19.41 -14.90 -10.58
C PHE A 86 18.61 -13.63 -10.89
N ASP A 87 18.68 -13.18 -12.13
CA ASP A 87 17.92 -12.04 -12.64
C ASP A 87 16.45 -12.45 -12.85
N TYR A 88 15.64 -12.23 -11.82
CA TYR A 88 14.20 -12.51 -11.84
C TYR A 88 13.45 -11.65 -12.86
N ASP A 89 13.85 -10.40 -13.06
CA ASP A 89 13.23 -9.50 -14.03
C ASP A 89 13.45 -10.01 -15.46
N PHE A 90 14.67 -10.45 -15.76
CA PHE A 90 15.01 -11.09 -17.02
C PHE A 90 14.25 -12.40 -17.20
N TYR A 91 14.26 -13.28 -16.20
CA TYR A 91 13.56 -14.57 -16.25
C TYR A 91 12.06 -14.40 -16.48
N GLN A 92 11.41 -13.49 -15.74
CA GLN A 92 9.98 -13.23 -15.86
C GLN A 92 9.65 -12.66 -17.25
N THR A 93 10.47 -11.73 -17.76
CA THR A 93 10.29 -11.16 -19.09
C THR A 93 10.46 -12.23 -20.18
N TRP A 94 11.49 -13.08 -20.06
CA TRP A 94 11.75 -14.19 -20.96
C TRP A 94 10.58 -15.19 -20.96
N LEU A 95 10.11 -15.60 -19.78
CA LEU A 95 8.99 -16.53 -19.63
C LEU A 95 7.69 -15.97 -20.26
N ILE A 96 7.37 -14.70 -20.01
CA ILE A 96 6.20 -14.05 -20.61
C ILE A 96 6.32 -14.05 -22.14
N ASN A 97 7.49 -13.70 -22.68
CA ASN A 97 7.72 -13.68 -24.12
C ASN A 97 7.63 -15.07 -24.75
N ASP A 98 8.12 -16.10 -24.07
CA ASP A 98 8.04 -17.50 -24.53
C ASP A 98 6.58 -17.98 -24.60
N ILE A 99 5.81 -17.76 -23.53
CA ILE A 99 4.38 -18.08 -23.46
C ILE A 99 3.61 -17.37 -24.58
N VAL A 100 3.86 -16.08 -24.79
CA VAL A 100 3.22 -15.29 -25.86
C VAL A 100 3.57 -15.85 -27.24
N THR A 101 4.85 -16.20 -27.47
CA THR A 101 5.31 -16.77 -28.73
C THR A 101 4.67 -18.14 -29.00
N ASN A 102 4.51 -18.97 -27.96
CA ASN A 102 3.83 -20.27 -28.07
C ASN A 102 2.35 -20.10 -28.41
N ILE A 103 1.65 -19.15 -27.78
CA ILE A 103 0.26 -18.82 -28.11
C ILE A 103 0.14 -18.37 -29.57
N GLN A 104 1.06 -17.52 -30.06
CA GLN A 104 1.05 -17.06 -31.46
C GLN A 104 1.23 -18.20 -32.45
N LYS A 105 2.19 -19.12 -32.20
CA LYS A 105 2.42 -20.31 -33.03
C LYS A 105 1.19 -21.23 -33.07
N CYS A 106 0.61 -21.52 -31.91
CA CYS A 106 -0.60 -22.35 -31.81
C CYS A 106 -1.82 -21.71 -32.53
N ARG A 107 -1.95 -20.38 -32.48
CA ARG A 107 -3.00 -19.66 -33.21
C ARG A 107 -2.82 -19.72 -34.73
N ALA A 108 -1.58 -19.78 -35.21
CA ALA A 108 -1.29 -19.88 -36.65
C ALA A 108 -1.62 -21.26 -37.23
N THR A 109 -1.46 -22.33 -36.46
CA THR A 109 -1.74 -23.72 -36.90
C THR A 109 -3.24 -24.03 -36.93
N GLY A 110 -4.01 -23.51 -35.97
CA GLY A 110 -5.48 -23.59 -35.98
C GLY A 110 -6.09 -24.95 -35.64
N SER A 111 -5.35 -25.89 -35.02
CA SER A 111 -5.87 -27.20 -34.64
C SER A 111 -6.75 -27.13 -33.37
N ASP A 112 -7.70 -28.06 -33.22
CA ASP A 112 -8.49 -28.18 -31.99
C ASP A 112 -7.63 -28.53 -30.76
N LYS A 113 -6.52 -29.25 -30.96
CA LYS A 113 -5.55 -29.51 -29.89
C LYS A 113 -4.84 -28.22 -29.44
N ASP A 114 -4.63 -27.28 -30.35
CA ASP A 114 -3.97 -26.00 -30.07
C ASP A 114 -4.83 -25.10 -29.17
N ARG A 115 -6.17 -25.20 -29.26
CA ARG A 115 -7.08 -24.45 -28.38
C ARG A 115 -6.88 -24.81 -26.91
N ARG A 116 -6.65 -26.09 -26.62
CA ARG A 116 -6.35 -26.57 -25.26
C ARG A 116 -5.00 -26.04 -24.77
N ILE A 117 -3.98 -26.07 -25.62
CA ILE A 117 -2.64 -25.54 -25.29
C ILE A 117 -2.71 -24.03 -25.03
N ILE A 118 -3.39 -23.27 -25.89
CA ILE A 118 -3.59 -21.82 -25.72
C ILE A 118 -4.26 -21.51 -24.38
N ALA A 119 -5.28 -22.26 -23.98
CA ALA A 119 -5.94 -22.07 -22.68
C ALA A 119 -4.98 -22.34 -21.50
N MET A 120 -4.13 -23.37 -21.60
CA MET A 120 -3.11 -23.66 -20.59
C MET A 120 -2.04 -22.57 -20.54
N GLU A 121 -1.57 -22.08 -21.68
CA GLU A 121 -0.60 -20.98 -21.76
C GLU A 121 -1.17 -19.66 -21.21
N HIS A 122 -2.45 -19.37 -21.44
CA HIS A 122 -3.10 -18.22 -20.79
C HIS A 122 -3.18 -18.38 -19.26
N ALA A 123 -3.41 -19.60 -18.76
CA ALA A 123 -3.37 -19.86 -17.32
C ALA A 123 -1.95 -19.71 -16.74
N ASN A 124 -0.93 -20.16 -17.49
CA ASN A 124 0.48 -19.96 -17.12
C ASN A 124 0.86 -18.47 -17.12
N LEU A 125 0.36 -17.71 -18.10
CA LEU A 125 0.57 -16.26 -18.18
C LEU A 125 -0.01 -15.54 -16.95
N LEU A 126 -1.23 -15.90 -16.53
CA LEU A 126 -1.84 -15.34 -15.32
C LEU A 126 -0.99 -15.62 -14.08
N LYS A 127 -0.45 -16.84 -13.95
CA LYS A 127 0.47 -17.20 -12.86
C LYS A 127 1.79 -16.44 -12.92
N ALA A 128 2.34 -16.25 -14.12
CA ALA A 128 3.63 -15.57 -14.32
C ALA A 128 3.56 -14.05 -14.07
N ILE A 129 2.42 -13.42 -14.39
CA ILE A 129 2.18 -12.00 -14.13
C ILE A 129 1.87 -11.76 -12.63
N GLY A 130 1.22 -12.73 -11.98
CA GLY A 130 0.79 -12.63 -10.59
C GLY A 130 -0.57 -11.94 -10.44
N GLU A 131 -1.04 -11.89 -9.19
CA GLU A 131 -2.31 -11.24 -8.86
C GLU A 131 -2.16 -9.72 -8.90
N LYS A 132 -3.19 -9.04 -9.41
CA LYS A 132 -3.26 -7.58 -9.32
C LYS A 132 -3.30 -7.22 -7.83
N PRO A 133 -2.42 -6.34 -7.32
CA PRO A 133 -2.49 -5.91 -5.93
C PRO A 133 -3.89 -5.33 -5.67
N GLU A 134 -4.52 -5.76 -4.58
CA GLU A 134 -5.76 -5.15 -4.13
C GLU A 134 -5.50 -3.66 -4.01
N ASN A 135 -6.31 -2.85 -4.72
CA ASN A 135 -6.19 -1.41 -4.63
C ASN A 135 -6.34 -1.04 -3.15
N LEU A 136 -5.33 -0.38 -2.57
CA LEU A 136 -5.47 0.24 -1.26
C LEU A 136 -6.77 1.06 -1.26
N PRO A 137 -7.61 0.96 -0.21
CA PRO A 137 -8.85 1.71 -0.15
C PRO A 137 -8.52 3.21 -0.27
N ASP A 138 -8.92 3.80 -1.38
CA ASP A 138 -8.77 5.23 -1.64
C ASP A 138 -9.46 6.01 -0.52
N LEU A 139 -8.66 6.74 0.28
CA LEU A 139 -9.14 7.53 1.42
C LEU A 139 -10.16 8.60 0.98
N LEU A 140 -10.08 9.07 -0.27
CA LEU A 140 -10.97 10.07 -0.85
C LEU A 140 -12.31 9.47 -1.31
N ARG A 141 -12.45 8.15 -1.37
CA ARG A 141 -13.71 7.50 -1.78
C ARG A 141 -14.83 7.71 -0.76
N ASN A 142 -14.48 7.97 0.50
CA ASN A 142 -15.42 8.27 1.58
C ASN A 142 -16.04 9.67 1.49
N GLU A 143 -15.50 10.60 0.71
CA GLU A 143 -16.01 11.97 0.60
C GLU A 143 -17.40 12.05 -0.07
N LYS A 144 -17.80 11.02 -0.81
CA LYS A 144 -19.08 11.01 -1.55
C LYS A 144 -20.24 10.36 -0.80
N HIS A 145 -20.03 9.86 0.42
CA HIS A 145 -21.09 9.23 1.20
C HIS A 145 -21.85 10.27 2.02
N GLN A 146 -23.13 10.49 1.69
CA GLN A 146 -24.05 11.29 2.49
C GLN A 146 -24.44 10.48 3.73
N PHE A 147 -24.08 10.98 4.91
CA PHE A 147 -24.44 10.35 6.18
C PHE A 147 -25.81 10.87 6.67
N TYR A 148 -26.69 9.94 7.04
CA TYR A 148 -28.02 10.23 7.57
C TYR A 148 -28.09 9.82 9.04
N VAL A 149 -28.68 10.68 9.88
CA VAL A 149 -29.11 10.31 11.24
C VAL A 149 -30.61 10.03 11.17
N LEU A 150 -30.99 8.83 11.58
CA LEU A 150 -32.40 8.44 11.71
C LEU A 150 -32.84 8.76 13.13
N ILE A 151 -33.71 9.75 13.29
CA ILE A 151 -34.29 10.09 14.59
C ILE A 151 -35.72 9.53 14.63
N GLN A 152 -36.01 8.71 15.63
CA GLN A 152 -37.32 8.11 15.82
C GLN A 152 -38.01 8.82 17.00
N ASN A 153 -39.09 9.54 16.72
CA ASN A 153 -39.89 10.23 17.74
C ASN A 153 -41.38 9.90 17.49
N ASN A 154 -42.09 9.43 18.52
CA ASN A 154 -43.52 9.09 18.47
C ASN A 154 -43.95 8.27 17.23
N ASN A 155 -43.27 7.13 16.98
CA ASN A 155 -43.51 6.22 15.84
C ASN A 155 -43.33 6.81 14.44
N GLN A 156 -42.81 8.04 14.30
CA GLN A 156 -42.42 8.59 13.00
C GLN A 156 -40.89 8.59 12.89
N GLN A 157 -40.37 8.09 11.75
CA GLN A 157 -38.95 8.10 11.42
C GLN A 157 -38.63 9.32 10.57
N ILE A 158 -37.82 10.23 11.10
CA ILE A 158 -37.33 11.39 10.37
C ILE A 158 -35.88 11.13 9.99
N LYS A 159 -35.59 11.11 8.68
CA LYS A 159 -34.23 10.98 8.15
C LYS A 159 -33.63 12.38 8.01
N VAL A 160 -32.59 12.68 8.79
CA VAL A 160 -31.91 13.99 8.73
C VAL A 160 -30.51 13.81 8.15
N GLU A 161 -30.19 14.55 7.10
CA GLU A 161 -28.84 14.61 6.52
C GLU A 161 -27.89 15.39 7.43
N LEU A 162 -26.73 14.81 7.76
CA LEU A 162 -25.76 15.40 8.70
C LEU A 162 -25.22 16.76 8.25
N ASN A 163 -25.17 17.00 6.94
CA ASN A 163 -24.68 18.28 6.40
C ASN A 163 -25.66 19.43 6.68
N ASN A 164 -26.97 19.16 6.68
CA ASN A 164 -28.00 20.17 6.91
C ASN A 164 -28.17 20.52 8.40
N LEU A 165 -27.59 19.72 9.32
CA LEU A 165 -27.57 20.04 10.76
C LEU A 165 -26.71 21.27 11.08
N LYS A 166 -25.71 21.58 10.25
CA LYS A 166 -24.83 22.74 10.45
C LYS A 166 -25.51 24.07 10.14
N ASP A 167 -26.53 24.04 9.28
CA ASP A 167 -27.24 25.24 8.83
C ASP A 167 -28.51 25.53 9.65
N LEU A 168 -28.82 24.68 10.66
CA LEU A 168 -29.95 24.90 11.53
C LEU A 168 -29.67 26.00 12.57
N PRO A 169 -30.62 26.94 12.79
CA PRO A 169 -30.48 27.94 13.83
C PRO A 169 -30.31 27.28 15.21
N THR A 170 -29.47 27.84 16.06
CA THR A 170 -29.12 27.29 17.38
C THR A 170 -30.35 27.04 18.26
N ALA A 171 -31.40 27.84 18.10
CA ALA A 171 -32.68 27.66 18.78
C ALA A 171 -33.40 26.35 18.38
N ALA A 172 -33.36 25.98 17.09
CA ALA A 172 -33.99 24.75 16.59
C ALA A 172 -33.22 23.49 17.02
N LEU A 173 -31.89 23.59 17.14
CA LEU A 173 -31.05 22.51 17.68
C LEU A 173 -31.29 22.29 19.18
N GLN A 174 -31.50 23.36 19.95
CA GLN A 174 -31.87 23.26 21.36
C GLN A 174 -33.27 22.67 21.54
N GLU A 175 -34.22 23.01 20.68
CA GLU A 175 -35.57 22.45 20.72
C GLU A 175 -35.58 20.95 20.31
N LEU A 176 -34.79 20.57 19.30
CA LEU A 176 -34.54 19.17 18.94
C LEU A 176 -33.90 18.39 20.10
N ASN A 177 -32.86 18.92 20.74
CA ASN A 177 -32.27 18.29 21.92
C ASN A 177 -33.28 18.19 23.07
N ARG A 178 -34.10 19.22 23.32
CA ARG A 178 -35.15 19.16 24.33
C ARG A 178 -36.23 18.12 24.01
N LEU A 179 -36.56 17.91 22.74
CA LEU A 179 -37.52 16.88 22.34
C LEU A 179 -36.92 15.46 22.36
N ILE A 180 -35.62 15.32 22.13
CA ILE A 180 -34.88 14.04 22.16
C ILE A 180 -34.57 13.61 23.59
N TYR A 181 -34.20 14.55 24.47
CA TYR A 181 -33.81 14.25 25.85
C TYR A 181 -34.88 14.60 26.90
N GLY A 182 -35.89 15.42 26.57
CA GLY A 182 -36.92 15.89 27.50
C GLY A 182 -38.18 15.01 27.59
N GLY A 183 -38.20 13.88 26.90
CA GLY A 183 -39.20 12.84 27.10
C GLY A 183 -38.73 11.84 28.16
N ASN A 184 -39.02 12.13 29.43
CA ASN A 184 -38.77 11.34 30.65
C ASN A 184 -37.49 11.67 31.43
N GLU A 185 -37.42 12.86 32.02
CA GLU A 185 -36.84 12.93 33.35
C GLU A 185 -37.91 12.45 34.34
N ILE A 186 -37.70 11.28 34.96
CA ILE A 186 -38.55 10.82 36.06
C ILE A 186 -38.24 11.73 37.25
N THR A 187 -39.11 12.71 37.49
CA THR A 187 -39.06 13.51 38.72
C THR A 187 -39.31 12.61 39.93
N GLU A 188 -38.69 12.91 41.08
CA GLU A 188 -38.82 12.14 42.34
C GLU A 188 -40.27 11.79 42.70
N THR A 189 -41.20 12.70 42.40
CA THR A 189 -42.65 12.50 42.63
C THR A 189 -43.27 11.40 41.77
N HIS A 190 -42.74 11.15 40.57
CA HIS A 190 -43.18 10.05 39.70
C HIS A 190 -42.53 8.72 40.11
N ALA A 191 -41.30 8.75 40.65
CA ALA A 191 -40.65 7.57 41.23
C ALA A 191 -41.37 7.06 42.48
N GLU A 192 -41.85 7.96 43.36
CA GLU A 192 -42.63 7.60 44.55
C GLU A 192 -43.99 6.96 44.21
N GLN A 193 -44.63 7.38 43.12
CA GLN A 193 -45.89 6.77 42.66
C GLN A 193 -45.68 5.35 42.12
N ILE A 194 -44.57 5.10 41.43
CA ILE A 194 -44.23 3.77 40.91
C ILE A 194 -43.87 2.80 42.06
N MET A 195 -43.25 3.28 43.14
CA MET A 195 -42.89 2.43 44.29
C MET A 195 -44.07 2.04 45.19
N ASN A 196 -45.17 2.79 45.17
CA ASN A 196 -46.36 2.55 46.01
C ASN A 196 -47.52 1.87 45.26
N THR A 197 -47.26 1.30 44.07
CA THR A 197 -48.23 0.46 43.33
C THR A 197 -47.81 -1.00 43.33
#